data_AF-A0A351QYF0-F1
#
_entry.id   AF-A0A351QYF0-F1
#
_cell.length_a   1.000
_cell.length_b   1.000
_cell.length_c   1.000
_cell.angle_alpha   90.00
_cell.angle_beta   90.00
_cell.angle_gamma   90.00
#
_symmetry.space_group_name_H-M   'P 1'
#
loop_
_entity.id
_entity.type
_entity.pdbx_description
1 polymer ?
#
loop_
_entity_poly.entity_id
_entity_poly.type
_entity_poly.pdbx_seq_one_letter_code
_entity_poly.pdbx_strand_id
1 'polypeptide(L)' 'SRPNSHDLEYTEGTLKYIDTYIGGEKFAGEEAIWQDDTPFWSMNYIGRILDERFLGSFLK' A
#
# COMPACT_ATOMS: atom_id res chain seq x y z
N SER A 1 -5.94 15.41 -5.41
CA SER A 1 -5.09 15.06 -4.25
C SER A 1 -5.74 13.93 -3.49
N ARG A 2 -4.94 13.09 -2.80
CA ARG A 2 -5.40 12.04 -1.89
C ARG A 2 -4.95 12.41 -0.47
N PRO A 3 -5.77 13.13 0.33
CA PRO A 3 -5.35 13.60 1.65
C PRO A 3 -5.04 12.44 2.59
N ASN A 4 -3.92 12.52 3.31
CA ASN A 4 -3.43 11.47 4.22
C ASN A 4 -3.28 10.07 3.58
N SER A 5 -3.06 10.00 2.26
CA SER A 5 -2.56 8.77 1.65
C SER A 5 -1.05 8.66 1.82
N HIS A 6 -0.57 7.43 1.78
CA HIS A 6 0.84 7.08 1.81
C HIS A 6 1.18 6.39 0.50
N ASP A 7 2.31 6.78 -0.09
CA ASP A 7 2.86 6.17 -1.29
C ASP A 7 4.24 5.62 -0.94
N LEU A 8 4.42 4.32 -1.12
CA LEU A 8 5.69 3.63 -0.99
C LEU A 8 6.12 3.16 -2.37
N GLU A 9 7.35 3.47 -2.75
CA GLU A 9 7.90 3.12 -4.05
C GLU A 9 9.21 2.34 -3.90
N TYR A 10 9.37 1.32 -4.76
CA TYR A 10 10.62 0.58 -4.88
C TYR A 10 10.90 0.28 -6.35
N THR A 11 12.18 0.31 -6.73
CA THR A 11 12.61 0.02 -8.11
C THR A 11 13.79 -0.95 -8.10
N GLU A 12 13.74 -1.93 -9.00
CA GLU A 12 14.81 -2.91 -9.21
C GLU A 12 14.90 -3.26 -10.71
N GLY A 13 15.95 -2.81 -11.38
CA GLY A 13 16.10 -2.99 -12.82
C GLY A 13 14.96 -2.33 -13.60
N THR A 14 14.19 -3.13 -14.36
CA THR A 14 13.02 -2.67 -15.12
C THR A 14 11.71 -2.76 -14.33
N LEU A 15 11.78 -3.26 -13.08
CA LEU A 15 10.64 -3.40 -12.21
C LEU A 15 10.42 -2.14 -11.38
N LYS A 16 9.17 -1.73 -11.28
CA LYS A 16 8.69 -0.66 -10.41
C LYS A 16 7.53 -1.19 -9.59
N TYR A 17 7.62 -1.06 -8.28
CA TYR A 17 6.57 -1.38 -7.32
C TYR A 17 6.06 -0.09 -6.69
N ILE A 18 4.74 0.04 -6.62
CA ILE A 18 4.08 1.14 -5.91
C ILE A 18 3.00 0.52 -5.00
N ASP A 19 3.05 0.88 -3.72
CA ASP A 19 1.97 0.66 -2.77
C ASP A 19 1.38 2.02 -2.38
N THR A 20 0.10 2.22 -2.70
CA THR A 20 -0.66 3.35 -2.21
C THR A 20 -1.69 2.85 -1.21
N TYR A 21 -1.73 3.44 -0.02
CA TYR A 21 -2.83 3.23 0.91
C TYR A 21 -3.31 4.48 1.63
N ILE A 22 -4.47 4.36 2.25
CA ILE A 22 -5.05 5.35 3.16
C ILE A 22 -5.53 4.67 4.43
N GLY A 23 -5.39 5.37 5.55
CA GLY A 23 -5.86 4.92 6.86
C GLY A 23 -4.83 4.12 7.64
N GLY A 24 -5.24 3.62 8.81
CA GLY A 24 -4.40 2.86 9.72
C GLY A 24 -5.22 1.81 10.47
N GLU A 25 -6.15 2.24 11.33
CA GLU A 25 -7.06 1.29 12.00
C GLU A 25 -8.11 0.71 11.06
N LYS A 26 -8.57 1.51 10.09
CA LYS A 26 -9.40 1.13 8.95
C LYS A 26 -8.64 1.60 7.74
N PHE A 27 -8.34 0.70 6.81
CA PHE A 27 -7.44 0.99 5.73
C PHE A 27 -7.91 0.36 4.43
N ALA A 28 -7.50 0.98 3.32
CA ALA A 28 -7.64 0.44 1.99
C ALA A 28 -6.42 0.88 1.16
N GLY A 29 -6.00 0.03 0.24
CA GLY A 29 -4.86 0.31 -0.61
C GLY A 29 -4.78 -0.59 -1.83
N GLU A 30 -3.83 -0.27 -2.67
CA GLU A 30 -3.48 -1.01 -3.88
C GLU A 30 -1.97 -1.12 -3.98
N GLU A 31 -1.51 -2.33 -4.29
CA GLU A 31 -0.15 -2.60 -4.72
C GLU A 31 -0.16 -2.90 -6.21
N ALA A 32 0.80 -2.35 -6.95
CA ALA A 32 0.95 -2.61 -8.37
C ALA A 32 2.42 -2.72 -8.77
N ILE A 33 2.68 -3.56 -9.77
CA ILE A 33 4.01 -3.76 -10.34
C ILE A 33 3.97 -3.48 -11.84
N TRP A 34 4.95 -2.70 -12.29
CA TRP A 34 5.25 -2.45 -13.68
C TRP A 34 6.58 -3.11 -14.07
N GLN A 35 6.63 -3.64 -15.29
CA GLN A 35 7.87 -4.05 -15.96
C GLN A 35 7.98 -3.20 -17.23
N ASP A 36 9.08 -2.48 -17.41
CA ASP A 36 9.27 -1.58 -18.55
C ASP A 36 8.09 -0.59 -18.73
N ASP A 37 7.67 0.02 -17.61
CA ASP A 37 6.52 0.92 -17.49
C ASP A 37 5.17 0.32 -17.93
N THR A 38 5.08 -0.99 -18.14
CA THR A 38 3.84 -1.72 -18.42
C THR A 38 3.34 -2.42 -17.16
N PRO A 39 2.12 -2.12 -16.67
CA PRO A 39 1.57 -2.80 -15.51
C PRO A 39 1.32 -4.28 -15.84
N PHE A 40 1.77 -5.20 -14.98
CA PHE A 40 1.57 -6.63 -15.20
C PHE A 40 1.01 -7.38 -13.98
N TRP A 41 1.00 -6.76 -12.81
CA TRP A 41 0.36 -7.30 -11.61
C TRP A 41 -0.23 -6.18 -10.76
N SER A 42 -1.37 -6.47 -10.13
CA SER A 42 -1.93 -5.62 -9.09
C SER A 42 -2.72 -6.42 -8.07
N MET A 43 -2.84 -5.86 -6.87
CA MET A 43 -3.66 -6.37 -5.79
C MET A 43 -4.32 -5.19 -5.08
N ASN A 44 -5.62 -5.34 -4.81
CA ASN A 44 -6.34 -4.44 -3.93
C ASN A 44 -6.52 -5.09 -2.56
N TYR A 45 -6.41 -4.29 -1.50
CA TYR A 45 -6.60 -4.75 -0.13
C TYR A 45 -7.42 -3.77 0.68
N ILE A 46 -8.20 -4.30 1.63
CA ILE A 46 -9.03 -3.52 2.54
C ILE A 46 -9.13 -4.26 3.87
N GLY A 47 -9.08 -3.52 4.96
CA GLY A 47 -9.09 -4.13 6.27
C GLY A 47 -9.33 -3.17 7.42
N ARG A 48 -9.37 -3.75 8.60
CA ARG A 48 -9.44 -3.01 9.86
C ARG A 48 -8.83 -3.81 11.00
N ILE A 49 -8.43 -3.11 12.05
CA ILE A 49 -8.12 -3.71 13.35
C ILE A 49 -9.40 -4.30 13.95
N LEU A 50 -9.30 -5.52 14.49
CA LEU A 50 -10.43 -6.25 15.09
C LEU A 50 -10.46 -6.16 16.61
N ASP A 51 -9.33 -5.87 17.25
CA ASP A 51 -9.17 -5.89 18.70
C ASP A 51 -8.34 -4.69 19.15
N GLU A 52 -8.84 -3.94 20.13
CA GLU A 52 -8.21 -2.74 20.67
C GLU A 52 -6.89 -3.02 21.39
N ARG A 53 -6.63 -4.28 21.76
CA ARG A 53 -5.34 -4.70 22.32
C ARG A 53 -4.23 -4.73 21.27
N PHE A 54 -4.57 -4.70 19.97
CA PHE A 54 -3.58 -4.56 18.92
C PHE A 54 -3.10 -3.11 18.85
N LEU A 55 -1.89 -2.88 19.36
CA LEU A 55 -1.23 -1.58 19.27
C LEU A 55 -0.61 -1.43 17.88
N GLY A 56 -1.32 -0.80 16.94
CA GLY A 56 -0.81 -0.54 15.59
C GLY A 56 0.38 0.42 15.53
N SER A 57 0.79 1.03 16.64
CA SER A 57 1.83 2.07 16.70
C SER A 57 3.24 1.62 16.31
N PHE A 58 3.49 0.31 16.17
CA PHE A 58 4.78 -0.22 15.70
C PHE A 58 4.83 -0.42 14.18
N LEU A 59 3.68 -0.39 13.49
CA LEU A 59 3.63 -0.32 12.04
C LEU A 59 3.96 1.14 11.68
N LYS A 60 5.24 1.38 11.45
CA LYS A 60 5.82 2.67 11.07
C LYS A 60 6.12 2.69 9.58
#